data_AF-A0A6A6TP16-F1
#
_entry.id   AF-A0A6A6TP16-F1
#
_cell.length_a   1.000
_cell.length_b   1.000
_cell.length_c   1.000
_cell.angle_alpha   90.00
_cell.angle_beta   90.00
_cell.angle_gamma   90.00
#
_symmetry.space_group_name_H-M   'P 1'
#
loop_
_entity.id
_entity.type
_entity.pdbx_description
1 polymer ?
#
loop_
_entity_poly.entity_id
_entity_poly.type
_entity_poly.pdbx_seq_one_letter_code
_entity_poly.pdbx_strand_id
1 'polypeptide(L)'
;MRTPAHLRKPDHVREHIGAPPPKDLWKYTHPTCRTALYPESISIWAWPSPGGLIVLEHATALDFEAVGLDRINLQLFRDEDQDREDELARRLLLLGARWFGSEERYHFIQYVAEDDEKAITQIETNEEPPTTALERRWVSVAWANGTNVNDGLWVLEFEIMMYGWQERHNHVPGDVGKVSLAKTMEEKCQILRSMGAKFYSTLAAYDGVACLHMWEVKTRGMMDVGQQTSEENP
;
A
#
# COMPACT_ATOMS: atom_id res chain seq x y z
N MET A 1 32.98 -24.50 -6.25
CA MET A 1 34.41 -24.30 -5.87
C MET A 1 34.49 -24.13 -4.35
N ARG A 2 35.38 -24.87 -3.66
CA ARG A 2 35.56 -24.78 -2.19
C ARG A 2 36.68 -23.81 -1.84
N THR A 3 36.44 -22.90 -0.92
CA THR A 3 37.39 -21.87 -0.48
C THR A 3 38.65 -22.49 0.18
N PRO A 4 39.87 -22.06 -0.23
CA PRO A 4 41.15 -22.51 0.34
C PRO A 4 41.26 -22.29 1.85
N ALA A 5 41.87 -23.25 2.56
CA ALA A 5 41.89 -23.31 4.02
C ALA A 5 42.53 -22.08 4.70
N HIS A 6 43.53 -21.46 4.07
CA HIS A 6 44.21 -20.27 4.61
C HIS A 6 43.37 -18.98 4.55
N LEU A 7 42.27 -18.98 3.80
CA LEU A 7 41.29 -17.89 3.77
C LEU A 7 40.09 -18.13 4.70
N ARG A 8 40.04 -19.30 5.36
CA ARG A 8 39.06 -19.59 6.41
C ARG A 8 39.59 -18.98 7.70
N LYS A 9 39.33 -17.70 7.94
CA LYS A 9 39.57 -17.11 9.26
C LYS A 9 38.55 -17.72 10.24
N PRO A 10 38.97 -18.42 11.30
CA PRO A 10 38.12 -18.66 12.46
C PRO A 10 37.98 -17.34 13.22
N ASP A 11 36.81 -17.09 13.79
CA ASP A 11 36.55 -16.01 14.76
C ASP A 11 36.38 -14.57 14.23
N HIS A 12 35.67 -14.43 13.11
CA HIS A 12 34.61 -13.41 13.12
C HIS A 12 33.29 -14.14 13.28
N VAL A 13 32.70 -14.00 14.47
CA VAL A 13 31.35 -14.45 14.80
C VAL A 13 30.40 -13.82 13.77
N ARG A 14 30.07 -14.59 12.73
CA ARG A 14 29.11 -14.25 11.66
C ARG A 14 27.67 -14.54 12.10
N GLU A 15 27.43 -14.73 13.40
CA GLU A 15 26.15 -15.23 13.95
C GLU A 15 24.95 -14.30 13.71
N HIS A 16 25.18 -13.09 13.19
CA HIS A 16 24.12 -12.10 12.98
C HIS A 16 23.98 -11.60 11.54
N ILE A 17 24.76 -12.12 10.58
CA ILE A 17 24.55 -11.77 9.16
C ILE A 17 23.51 -12.73 8.59
N GLY A 18 22.30 -12.24 8.33
CA GLY A 18 21.19 -13.02 7.79
C GLY A 18 20.46 -13.88 8.84
N ALA A 19 20.77 -13.72 10.13
CA ALA A 19 19.90 -14.25 11.17
C ALA A 19 18.55 -13.52 11.09
N PRO A 20 17.41 -14.23 11.11
CA PRO A 20 16.12 -13.57 11.17
C PRO A 20 16.12 -12.65 12.41
N PRO A 21 15.52 -11.44 12.31
CA PRO A 21 15.41 -10.55 13.45
C PRO A 21 14.84 -11.33 14.65
N PRO A 22 15.27 -11.03 15.89
CA PRO A 22 14.71 -11.66 17.08
C PRO A 22 13.19 -11.68 17.01
N LYS A 23 12.58 -12.84 17.31
CA LYS A 23 11.11 -13.03 17.29
C LYS A 23 10.33 -12.06 18.19
N ASP A 24 11.05 -11.31 19.01
CA ASP A 24 10.54 -10.35 19.98
C ASP A 24 10.42 -8.92 19.42
N LEU A 25 10.98 -8.63 18.23
CA LEU A 25 10.68 -7.38 17.51
C LEU A 25 9.20 -7.27 17.09
N TRP A 26 8.50 -8.40 17.03
CA TRP A 26 7.08 -8.49 16.64
C TRP A 26 6.14 -8.42 17.85
N LYS A 27 6.67 -8.36 19.08
CA LYS A 27 5.90 -8.43 20.34
C LYS A 27 5.67 -7.08 21.01
N TYR A 28 5.96 -5.97 20.35
CA TYR A 28 5.58 -4.66 20.89
C TYR A 28 4.07 -4.46 20.70
N THR A 29 3.35 -4.59 21.81
CA THR A 29 2.01 -4.04 22.00
C THR A 29 1.99 -2.58 21.53
N HIS A 30 1.39 -2.36 20.36
CA HIS A 30 1.03 -1.10 19.69
C HIS A 30 2.06 0.05 19.73
N PRO A 31 3.05 0.01 18.84
CA PRO A 31 3.23 1.13 17.92
C PRO A 31 2.88 0.63 16.52
N THR A 32 1.72 1.06 16.04
CA THR A 32 1.27 0.87 14.66
C THR A 32 2.41 1.14 13.66
N CYS A 33 2.73 0.17 12.83
CA CYS A 33 3.85 0.24 11.89
C CYS A 33 3.65 1.38 10.87
N ARG A 34 4.74 2.03 10.44
CA ARG A 34 4.80 3.01 9.35
C ARG A 34 5.51 2.43 8.13
N THR A 35 6.77 2.04 8.29
CA THR A 35 7.57 1.47 7.19
C THR A 35 7.79 0.00 7.48
N ALA A 36 7.10 -0.86 6.74
CA ALA A 36 7.26 -2.30 6.83
C ALA A 36 8.31 -2.77 5.82
N LEU A 37 9.35 -3.45 6.32
CA LEU A 37 10.44 -4.00 5.52
C LEU A 37 10.21 -5.50 5.31
N TYR A 38 10.03 -5.90 4.06
CA TYR A 38 9.92 -7.30 3.64
C TYR A 38 11.19 -7.72 2.89
N PRO A 39 11.44 -9.03 2.71
CA PRO A 39 12.63 -9.52 2.01
C PRO A 39 12.81 -8.94 0.59
N GLU A 40 11.72 -8.66 -0.11
CA GLU A 40 11.73 -8.23 -1.52
C GLU A 40 10.97 -6.92 -1.78
N SER A 41 10.43 -6.29 -0.73
CA SER A 41 9.62 -5.09 -0.88
C SER A 41 9.63 -4.22 0.38
N ILE A 42 9.22 -2.97 0.22
CA ILE A 42 8.98 -2.03 1.30
C ILE A 42 7.54 -1.57 1.17
N SER A 43 6.84 -1.42 2.29
CA SER A 43 5.50 -0.85 2.30
C SER A 43 5.43 0.35 3.24
N ILE A 44 4.62 1.34 2.87
CA ILE A 44 4.33 2.52 3.70
C ILE A 44 2.88 2.42 4.16
N TRP A 45 2.68 2.50 5.47
CA TRP A 45 1.42 2.31 6.16
C TRP A 45 0.99 3.63 6.80
N ALA A 46 -0.31 3.91 6.76
CA ALA A 46 -0.91 5.04 7.47
C ALA A 46 -2.24 4.68 8.12
N TRP A 47 -2.54 5.36 9.22
CA TRP A 47 -3.62 5.07 10.17
C TRP A 47 -4.58 6.25 10.22
N PRO A 48 -5.48 6.35 9.24
CA PRO A 48 -6.32 7.52 9.04
C PRO A 48 -7.31 7.68 10.20
N SER A 49 -7.64 8.92 10.58
CA SER A 49 -8.57 9.21 11.68
C SER A 49 -9.98 8.64 11.49
N PRO A 50 -10.52 8.48 10.25
CA PRO A 50 -11.76 7.72 10.02
C PRO A 50 -11.66 6.22 10.32
N GLY A 51 -10.47 5.72 10.64
CA GLY A 51 -10.20 4.32 10.99
C GLY A 51 -9.76 3.44 9.82
N GLY A 52 -9.27 2.27 10.18
CA GLY A 52 -8.69 1.29 9.27
C GLY A 52 -7.21 1.52 9.01
N LEU A 53 -6.73 0.99 7.88
CA LEU A 53 -5.32 1.00 7.50
C LEU A 53 -5.18 1.32 6.01
N ILE A 54 -4.30 2.26 5.67
CA ILE A 54 -3.91 2.57 4.29
C ILE A 54 -2.51 2.02 4.04
N VAL A 55 -2.35 1.21 2.99
CA VAL A 55 -1.07 0.58 2.65
C VAL A 55 -0.70 0.88 1.21
N LEU A 56 0.47 1.48 1.01
CA LEU A 56 1.19 1.49 -0.26
C LEU A 56 2.24 0.38 -0.23
N GLU A 57 2.01 -0.67 -1.00
CA GLU A 57 2.96 -1.78 -1.14
C GLU A 57 3.97 -1.51 -2.23
N HIS A 58 5.11 -2.20 -2.15
CA HIS A 58 6.21 -2.07 -3.13
C HIS A 58 6.65 -0.62 -3.33
N ALA A 59 6.65 0.16 -2.24
CA ALA A 59 7.05 1.56 -2.22
C ALA A 59 8.49 1.73 -2.71
N THR A 60 8.68 2.69 -3.61
CA THR A 60 9.96 3.00 -4.25
C THR A 60 10.58 4.25 -3.61
N ALA A 61 11.86 4.51 -3.88
CA ALA A 61 12.52 5.73 -3.42
C ALA A 61 11.80 7.02 -3.87
N LEU A 62 11.11 6.98 -5.02
CA LEU A 62 10.29 8.08 -5.53
C LEU A 62 9.02 8.25 -4.68
N ASP A 63 8.40 7.16 -4.24
CA ASP A 63 7.18 7.23 -3.43
C ASP A 63 7.48 7.83 -2.05
N PHE A 64 8.62 7.46 -1.43
CA PHE A 64 9.10 8.10 -0.18
C PHE A 64 9.26 9.61 -0.35
N GLU A 65 9.91 10.04 -1.44
CA GLU A 65 10.11 11.46 -1.76
C GLU A 65 8.77 12.18 -1.97
N ALA A 66 7.83 11.55 -2.68
CA ALA A 66 6.52 12.10 -2.96
C ALA A 66 5.67 12.31 -1.69
N VAL A 67 5.81 11.43 -0.69
CA VAL A 67 5.11 11.61 0.60
C VAL A 67 5.90 12.43 1.61
N GLY A 68 7.16 12.77 1.35
CA GLY A 68 8.02 13.54 2.24
C GLY A 68 8.66 12.72 3.36
N LEU A 69 8.85 11.41 3.17
CA LEU A 69 9.55 10.54 4.11
C LEU A 69 11.03 10.38 3.73
N ASP A 70 11.90 10.27 4.73
CA ASP A 70 13.32 10.01 4.53
C ASP A 70 13.54 8.53 4.13
N ARG A 71 14.21 8.32 2.99
CA ARG A 71 14.52 6.98 2.44
C ARG A 71 15.79 6.34 3.00
N ILE A 72 16.59 7.10 3.73
CA ILE A 72 17.83 6.64 4.41
C ILE A 72 17.53 6.39 5.89
N ASN A 73 16.86 7.34 6.55
CA ASN A 73 16.45 7.24 7.94
C ASN A 73 14.96 6.91 8.03
N LEU A 74 14.64 5.63 7.86
CA LEU A 74 13.26 5.18 7.76
C LEU A 74 12.49 5.45 9.06
N GLN A 75 11.34 6.10 8.93
CA GLN A 75 10.37 6.18 10.01
C GLN A 75 9.65 4.83 10.13
N LEU A 76 9.99 4.06 11.17
CA LEU A 76 9.45 2.70 11.36
C LEU A 76 8.07 2.69 12.02
N PHE A 77 7.75 3.74 12.79
CA PHE A 77 6.54 3.83 13.59
C PHE A 77 5.64 4.99 13.15
N ARG A 78 4.33 4.82 13.36
CA ARG A 78 3.30 5.85 13.13
C ARG A 78 3.67 7.18 13.79
N ASP A 79 3.20 8.28 13.20
CA ASP A 79 3.30 9.60 13.83
C ASP A 79 2.33 9.68 15.03
N GLU A 80 2.76 10.33 16.11
CA GLU A 80 1.90 10.57 17.27
C GLU A 80 0.84 11.65 16.96
N ASP A 81 1.14 12.53 16.01
CA ASP A 81 0.24 13.57 15.52
C ASP A 81 -0.73 13.02 14.46
N GLN A 82 -2.02 12.98 14.81
CA GLN A 82 -3.08 12.48 13.93
C GLN A 82 -3.25 13.32 12.66
N ASP A 83 -3.01 14.63 12.71
CA ASP A 83 -3.18 15.48 11.53
C ASP A 83 -2.10 15.19 10.48
N ARG A 84 -0.88 14.91 10.94
CA ARG A 84 0.22 14.44 10.08
C ARG A 84 -0.05 13.05 9.53
N GLU A 85 -0.62 12.18 10.34
CA GLU A 85 -1.05 10.84 9.92
C GLU A 85 -2.08 10.92 8.80
N ASP A 86 -3.07 11.79 8.94
CA ASP A 86 -4.14 12.02 7.98
C ASP A 86 -3.64 12.67 6.68
N GLU A 87 -2.65 13.57 6.78
CA GLU A 87 -1.97 14.11 5.61
C GLU A 87 -1.23 13.03 4.83
N LEU A 88 -0.43 12.20 5.51
CA LEU A 88 0.26 11.09 4.86
C LEU A 88 -0.72 10.08 4.25
N ALA A 89 -1.77 9.71 4.99
CA ALA A 89 -2.84 8.83 4.52
C ALA A 89 -3.43 9.32 3.19
N ARG A 90 -3.78 10.61 3.11
CA ARG A 90 -4.25 11.24 1.87
C ARG A 90 -3.21 11.16 0.76
N ARG A 91 -1.94 11.49 1.03
CA ARG A 91 -0.86 11.44 0.02
C ARG A 91 -0.63 10.02 -0.50
N LEU A 92 -0.69 9.00 0.36
CA LEU A 92 -0.55 7.59 -0.04
C LEU A 92 -1.68 7.17 -0.99
N LEU A 93 -2.93 7.57 -0.72
CA LEU A 93 -4.03 7.31 -1.65
C LEU A 93 -3.72 7.85 -3.03
N LEU A 94 -3.18 9.07 -3.13
CA LEU A 94 -2.80 9.70 -4.41
C LEU A 94 -1.64 9.01 -5.14
N LEU A 95 -0.98 8.03 -4.52
CA LEU A 95 0.04 7.18 -5.15
C LEU A 95 -0.50 5.79 -5.55
N GLY A 96 -1.77 5.49 -5.22
CA GLY A 96 -2.39 4.19 -5.48
C GLY A 96 -2.48 3.27 -4.25
N ALA A 97 -2.27 3.79 -3.03
CA ALA A 97 -2.45 2.99 -1.83
C ALA A 97 -3.88 2.47 -1.66
N ARG A 98 -4.01 1.31 -1.02
CA ARG A 98 -5.30 0.66 -0.71
C ARG A 98 -5.72 0.99 0.71
N TRP A 99 -7.03 1.15 0.94
CA TRP A 99 -7.61 1.38 2.27
C TRP A 99 -8.40 0.15 2.75
N PHE A 100 -7.89 -0.51 3.77
CA PHE A 100 -8.49 -1.66 4.44
C PHE A 100 -9.30 -1.25 5.66
N GLY A 101 -10.35 -2.01 5.96
CA GLY A 101 -11.20 -1.77 7.13
C GLY A 101 -10.46 -1.92 8.46
N SER A 102 -9.44 -2.76 8.51
CA SER A 102 -8.56 -2.97 9.66
C SER A 102 -7.22 -3.56 9.23
N GLU A 103 -6.27 -3.63 10.16
CA GLU A 103 -4.98 -4.31 9.95
C GLU A 103 -5.17 -5.82 9.74
N GLU A 104 -6.07 -6.44 10.50
CA GLU A 104 -6.39 -7.87 10.39
C GLU A 104 -6.93 -8.18 9.00
N ARG A 105 -7.79 -7.30 8.45
CA ARG A 105 -8.29 -7.48 7.08
C ARG A 105 -7.15 -7.35 6.06
N TYR A 106 -6.23 -6.42 6.23
CA TYR A 106 -5.04 -6.32 5.35
C TYR A 106 -4.24 -7.63 5.36
N HIS A 107 -3.88 -8.15 6.54
CA HIS A 107 -3.13 -9.40 6.66
C HIS A 107 -3.89 -10.59 6.09
N PHE A 108 -5.21 -10.67 6.33
CA PHE A 108 -6.05 -11.70 5.70
C PHE A 108 -5.96 -11.66 4.17
N ILE A 109 -6.07 -10.48 3.57
CA ILE A 109 -5.93 -10.33 2.11
C ILE A 109 -4.53 -10.73 1.61
N GLN A 110 -3.46 -10.47 2.37
CA GLN A 110 -2.12 -10.95 2.03
C GLN A 110 -2.05 -12.47 2.01
N TYR A 111 -2.58 -13.14 3.04
CA TYR A 111 -2.62 -14.60 3.08
C TYR A 111 -3.40 -15.19 1.89
N VAL A 112 -4.51 -14.57 1.49
CA VAL A 112 -5.27 -14.98 0.29
C VAL A 112 -4.45 -14.79 -0.99
N ALA A 113 -3.67 -13.72 -1.10
CA ALA A 113 -2.80 -13.46 -2.25
C ALA A 113 -1.60 -14.44 -2.33
N GLU A 114 -1.17 -14.96 -1.18
CA GLU A 114 -0.11 -15.96 -1.04
C GLU A 114 -0.60 -17.42 -1.20
N ASP A 115 -1.88 -17.61 -1.54
CA ASP A 115 -2.52 -18.93 -1.69
C ASP A 115 -2.50 -19.75 -0.37
N ASP A 116 -2.64 -19.07 0.78
CA ASP A 116 -2.70 -19.73 2.08
C ASP A 116 -4.00 -20.56 2.24
N GLU A 117 -3.83 -21.86 2.45
CA GLU A 117 -4.93 -22.84 2.53
C GLU A 117 -5.95 -22.47 3.62
N LYS A 118 -5.50 -21.94 4.76
CA LYS A 118 -6.40 -21.59 5.86
C LYS A 118 -7.24 -20.37 5.51
N ALA A 119 -6.63 -19.31 4.98
CA ALA A 119 -7.35 -18.13 4.55
C ALA A 119 -8.36 -18.45 3.43
N ILE A 120 -7.98 -19.30 2.48
CA ILE A 120 -8.86 -19.79 1.42
C ILE A 120 -10.05 -20.57 2.00
N THR A 121 -9.77 -21.50 2.91
CA THR A 121 -10.83 -22.28 3.58
C THR A 121 -11.83 -21.37 4.28
N GLN A 122 -11.36 -20.31 4.95
CA GLN A 122 -12.25 -19.35 5.64
C GLN A 122 -13.18 -18.61 4.67
N ILE A 123 -12.75 -18.34 3.44
CA ILE A 123 -13.63 -17.80 2.39
C ILE A 123 -14.65 -18.86 1.95
N GLU A 124 -14.19 -20.09 1.68
CA GLU A 124 -15.07 -21.18 1.22
C GLU A 124 -16.14 -21.57 2.24
N THR A 125 -15.80 -21.54 3.54
CA THR A 125 -16.72 -21.84 4.63
C THR A 125 -17.59 -20.64 5.04
N ASN A 126 -17.40 -19.47 4.42
CA ASN A 126 -18.05 -18.19 4.77
C ASN A 126 -17.78 -17.71 6.20
N GLU A 127 -16.64 -18.10 6.79
CA GLU A 127 -16.15 -17.52 8.05
C GLU A 127 -15.67 -16.09 7.85
N GLU A 128 -15.06 -15.82 6.68
CA GLU A 128 -14.61 -14.50 6.27
C GLU A 128 -15.27 -14.11 4.93
N PRO A 129 -15.58 -12.81 4.71
CA PRO A 129 -16.15 -12.38 3.45
C PRO A 129 -15.12 -12.49 2.33
N PRO A 130 -15.56 -12.73 1.08
CA PRO A 130 -14.67 -12.75 -0.07
C PRO A 130 -13.96 -11.42 -0.24
N THR A 131 -12.87 -11.43 -1.00
CA THR A 131 -12.13 -10.21 -1.33
C THR A 131 -13.04 -9.24 -2.12
N THR A 132 -12.91 -7.95 -1.87
CA THR A 132 -13.62 -6.91 -2.63
C THR A 132 -12.84 -6.53 -3.88
N ALA A 133 -13.52 -5.90 -4.85
CA ALA A 133 -12.84 -5.43 -6.06
C ALA A 133 -11.67 -4.48 -5.73
N LEU A 134 -11.84 -3.59 -4.75
CA LEU A 134 -10.83 -2.63 -4.30
C LEU A 134 -9.63 -3.34 -3.64
N GLU A 135 -9.89 -4.34 -2.81
CA GLU A 135 -8.84 -5.16 -2.19
C GLU A 135 -8.04 -5.96 -3.22
N ARG A 136 -8.55 -6.19 -4.43
CA ARG A 136 -7.82 -6.91 -5.48
C ARG A 136 -7.11 -6.00 -6.49
N ARG A 137 -7.11 -4.67 -6.32
CA ARG A 137 -6.49 -3.77 -7.30
C ARG A 137 -5.03 -3.50 -6.98
N TRP A 138 -4.16 -3.81 -7.94
CA TRP A 138 -2.86 -3.17 -8.03
C TRP A 138 -3.04 -1.83 -8.72
N VAL A 139 -2.52 -0.76 -8.11
CA VAL A 139 -2.72 0.61 -8.58
C VAL A 139 -1.40 1.34 -8.53
N SER A 140 -1.07 2.05 -9.61
CA SER A 140 0.02 3.01 -9.60
C SER A 140 -0.40 4.32 -10.23
N VAL A 141 -0.05 5.41 -9.55
CA VAL A 141 -0.43 6.76 -9.94
C VAL A 141 0.81 7.64 -10.09
N ALA A 142 0.79 8.48 -11.12
CA ALA A 142 1.76 9.54 -11.35
C ALA A 142 1.05 10.83 -11.78
N TRP A 143 1.62 11.99 -11.45
CA TRP A 143 0.97 13.28 -11.67
C TRP A 143 1.74 14.07 -12.73
N ALA A 144 1.03 14.61 -13.71
CA ALA A 144 1.61 15.09 -14.97
C ALA A 144 2.64 16.22 -14.81
N ASN A 145 2.48 17.08 -13.79
CA ASN A 145 3.39 18.19 -13.52
C ASN A 145 4.30 17.97 -12.29
N GLY A 146 4.28 16.77 -11.69
CA GLY A 146 5.08 16.44 -10.51
C GLY A 146 4.74 17.23 -9.24
N THR A 147 3.75 18.12 -9.28
CA THR A 147 3.44 19.07 -8.19
C THR A 147 2.02 18.96 -7.65
N ASN A 148 1.03 18.55 -8.46
CA ASN A 148 -0.37 18.49 -8.02
C ASN A 148 -1.22 17.48 -8.81
N VAL A 149 -2.08 16.73 -8.11
CA VAL A 149 -3.07 15.79 -8.72
C VAL A 149 -4.19 16.49 -9.47
N ASN A 150 -4.43 17.78 -9.21
CA ASN A 150 -5.42 18.58 -9.94
C ASN A 150 -4.91 19.11 -11.28
N ASP A 151 -3.62 18.89 -11.59
CA ASP A 151 -3.02 19.22 -12.88
C ASP A 151 -2.98 18.00 -13.83
N GLY A 152 -3.64 16.91 -13.43
CA GLY A 152 -3.78 15.69 -14.20
C GLY A 152 -3.00 14.52 -13.63
N LEU A 153 -3.62 13.35 -13.65
CA LEU A 153 -3.08 12.10 -13.14
C LEU A 153 -3.14 10.99 -14.19
N TRP A 154 -2.07 10.21 -14.25
CA TRP A 154 -2.01 8.95 -14.96
C TRP A 154 -2.24 7.83 -13.96
N VAL A 155 -3.28 7.05 -14.20
CA VAL A 155 -3.68 5.94 -13.33
C VAL A 155 -3.57 4.64 -14.10
N LEU A 156 -2.81 3.70 -13.55
CA LEU A 156 -2.69 2.34 -14.05
C LEU A 156 -3.26 1.39 -12.99
N GLU A 157 -4.29 0.63 -13.37
CA GLU A 157 -5.01 -0.28 -12.48
C GLU A 157 -5.09 -1.66 -13.12
N PHE A 158 -4.78 -2.68 -12.32
CA PHE A 158 -4.91 -4.08 -12.72
C PHE A 158 -5.43 -4.91 -11.55
N GLU A 159 -5.98 -6.08 -11.85
CA GLU A 159 -6.38 -7.03 -10.83
C GLU A 159 -5.18 -7.90 -10.43
N ILE A 160 -4.98 -8.02 -9.12
CA ILE A 160 -4.06 -8.97 -8.50
C ILE A 160 -4.75 -10.33 -8.56
N MET A 161 -4.04 -11.31 -9.08
CA MET A 161 -4.51 -12.70 -9.09
C MET A 161 -4.62 -13.20 -7.66
N MET A 162 -5.83 -13.57 -7.26
CA MET A 162 -6.15 -14.11 -5.94
C MET A 162 -7.08 -15.32 -6.09
N TYR A 163 -7.13 -16.16 -5.06
CA TYR A 163 -8.03 -17.32 -5.01
C TYR A 163 -9.47 -16.96 -5.42
N GLY A 164 -10.07 -17.80 -6.28
CA GLY A 164 -11.46 -17.66 -6.73
C GLY A 164 -11.70 -16.65 -7.87
N TRP A 165 -10.68 -15.90 -8.33
CA TRP A 165 -10.84 -14.86 -9.34
C TRP A 165 -9.87 -15.01 -10.51
N GLN A 166 -10.41 -14.99 -11.74
CA GLN A 166 -9.64 -15.11 -12.97
C GLN A 166 -10.18 -14.15 -14.05
N GLU A 167 -9.97 -12.83 -13.90
CA GLU A 167 -10.17 -11.89 -15.01
C GLU A 167 -9.06 -12.03 -16.06
N ARG A 168 -9.21 -13.00 -16.97
CA ARG A 168 -8.19 -13.42 -17.97
C ARG A 168 -7.44 -12.32 -18.74
N HIS A 169 -7.94 -11.09 -18.77
CA HIS A 169 -7.41 -10.00 -19.58
C HIS A 169 -7.00 -8.74 -18.79
N ASN A 170 -7.06 -8.77 -17.45
CA ASN A 170 -6.85 -7.58 -16.61
C ASN A 170 -5.83 -7.81 -15.48
N HIS A 171 -4.88 -8.70 -15.68
CA HIS A 171 -3.86 -9.00 -14.67
C HIS A 171 -2.73 -7.99 -14.70
N VAL A 172 -2.03 -7.86 -13.56
CA VAL A 172 -0.80 -7.07 -13.47
C VAL A 172 0.21 -7.54 -14.54
N PRO A 173 0.69 -6.65 -15.43
CA PRO A 173 1.67 -6.99 -16.45
C PRO A 173 2.99 -7.46 -15.82
N GLY A 174 3.63 -8.46 -16.43
CA GLY A 174 4.90 -9.00 -15.91
C GLY A 174 6.07 -8.00 -15.90
N ASP A 175 5.97 -6.92 -16.67
CA ASP A 175 6.98 -5.85 -16.73
C ASP A 175 6.62 -4.62 -15.89
N VAL A 176 5.63 -4.72 -14.98
CA VAL A 176 5.25 -3.64 -14.05
C VAL A 176 6.41 -3.17 -13.16
N GLY A 177 7.41 -4.02 -12.95
CA GLY A 177 8.66 -3.65 -12.27
C GLY A 177 9.38 -2.46 -12.93
N LYS A 178 9.10 -2.13 -14.21
CA LYS A 178 9.61 -0.91 -14.85
C LYS A 178 9.21 0.36 -14.10
N VAL A 179 8.03 0.38 -13.47
CA VAL A 179 7.54 1.53 -12.70
C VAL A 179 8.51 1.88 -11.56
N SER A 180 9.18 0.91 -10.96
CA SER A 180 10.14 1.15 -9.87
C SER A 180 11.45 1.80 -10.32
N LEU A 181 11.70 1.86 -11.63
CA LEU A 181 12.88 2.50 -12.21
C LEU A 181 12.72 4.03 -12.33
N ALA A 182 11.50 4.56 -12.20
CA ALA A 182 11.26 5.99 -12.25
C ALA A 182 11.94 6.71 -11.09
N LYS A 183 12.71 7.76 -11.41
CA LYS A 183 13.36 8.65 -10.44
C LYS A 183 12.58 9.93 -10.22
N THR A 184 11.70 10.28 -11.16
CA THR A 184 10.86 11.48 -11.09
C THR A 184 9.41 11.13 -11.42
N MET A 185 8.48 11.98 -11.00
CA MET A 185 7.06 11.82 -11.38
C MET A 185 6.82 11.93 -12.88
N GLU A 186 7.63 12.73 -13.59
CA GLU A 186 7.56 12.82 -15.05
C GLU A 186 7.97 11.49 -15.70
N GLU A 187 9.07 10.87 -15.25
CA GLU A 187 9.49 9.55 -15.72
C GLU A 187 8.40 8.50 -15.40
N LYS A 188 7.83 8.52 -14.18
CA LYS A 188 6.73 7.63 -13.79
C LYS A 188 5.53 7.81 -14.74
N CYS A 189 5.15 9.05 -15.07
CA CYS A 189 4.09 9.33 -16.04
C CYS A 189 4.37 8.72 -17.41
N GLN A 190 5.59 8.87 -17.93
CA GLN A 190 5.98 8.31 -19.23
C GLN A 190 5.89 6.77 -19.22
N ILE A 191 6.36 6.13 -18.14
CA ILE A 191 6.28 4.67 -17.98
C ILE A 191 4.82 4.22 -17.92
N LEU A 192 4.01 4.80 -17.02
CA LEU A 192 2.60 4.45 -16.88
C LEU A 192 1.84 4.61 -18.20
N ARG A 193 2.07 5.71 -18.93
CA ARG A 193 1.48 5.94 -20.25
C ARG A 193 1.87 4.87 -21.26
N SER A 194 3.13 4.44 -21.27
CA SER A 194 3.61 3.36 -22.16
C SER A 194 2.97 2.00 -21.85
N MET A 195 2.49 1.82 -20.61
CA MET A 195 1.80 0.63 -20.12
C MET A 195 0.27 0.71 -20.26
N GLY A 196 -0.26 1.76 -20.89
CA GLY A 196 -1.69 1.91 -21.12
C GLY A 196 -2.47 2.58 -19.99
N ALA A 197 -1.80 3.33 -19.10
CA ALA A 197 -2.48 4.10 -18.06
C ALA A 197 -3.49 5.09 -18.67
N LYS A 198 -4.60 5.30 -17.96
CA LYS A 198 -5.62 6.29 -18.32
C LYS A 198 -5.26 7.64 -17.72
N PHE A 199 -5.40 8.69 -18.53
CA PHE A 199 -5.23 10.06 -18.07
C PHE A 199 -6.56 10.61 -17.56
N TYR A 200 -6.51 11.28 -16.42
CA TYR A 200 -7.61 12.02 -15.83
C TYR A 200 -7.16 13.47 -15.61
N SER A 201 -7.99 14.44 -15.96
CA SER A 201 -7.63 15.86 -15.84
C SER A 201 -7.60 16.35 -14.39
N THR A 202 -8.41 15.76 -13.52
CA THR A 202 -8.48 16.07 -12.09
C THR A 202 -8.77 14.80 -11.32
N LEU A 203 -8.50 14.82 -10.01
CA LEU A 203 -8.93 13.74 -9.12
C LEU A 203 -10.43 13.50 -9.27
N ALA A 204 -11.27 14.54 -9.24
CA ALA A 204 -12.74 14.44 -9.41
C ALA A 204 -13.22 13.79 -10.72
N ALA A 205 -12.40 13.73 -11.76
CA ALA A 205 -12.75 13.05 -13.03
C ALA A 205 -12.49 11.54 -12.98
N TYR A 206 -11.85 11.05 -11.93
CA TYR A 206 -11.50 9.64 -11.77
C TYR A 206 -12.75 8.77 -11.57
N ASP A 207 -12.86 7.73 -12.40
CA ASP A 207 -14.01 6.81 -12.48
C ASP A 207 -13.62 5.34 -12.26
N GLY A 208 -12.41 5.07 -11.78
CA GLY A 208 -11.88 3.73 -11.54
C GLY A 208 -12.26 3.13 -10.18
N VAL A 209 -11.63 2.01 -9.82
CA VAL A 209 -11.98 1.21 -8.63
C VAL A 209 -11.04 1.49 -7.43
N ALA A 210 -9.83 2.00 -7.70
CA ALA A 210 -8.87 2.38 -6.66
C ALA A 210 -9.42 3.38 -5.62
N CYS A 211 -8.72 3.45 -4.48
CA CYS A 211 -9.09 4.26 -3.32
C CYS A 211 -8.88 5.78 -3.45
N LEU A 212 -8.68 6.32 -4.66
CA LEU A 212 -8.24 7.71 -4.83
C LEU A 212 -9.19 8.75 -4.19
N HIS A 213 -10.50 8.48 -4.19
CA HIS A 213 -11.53 9.32 -3.54
C HIS A 213 -11.95 8.86 -2.16
N MET A 214 -11.38 7.78 -1.64
CA MET A 214 -11.95 7.10 -0.48
C MET A 214 -11.93 7.98 0.78
N TRP A 215 -11.00 8.93 0.85
CA TRP A 215 -10.98 9.95 1.90
C TRP A 215 -12.27 10.76 1.95
N GLU A 216 -12.67 11.34 0.81
CA GLU A 216 -13.87 12.19 0.70
C GLU A 216 -15.14 11.39 0.98
N VAL A 217 -15.20 10.14 0.51
CA VAL A 217 -16.33 9.23 0.73
C VAL A 217 -16.52 8.92 2.21
N LYS A 218 -15.45 8.49 2.90
CA LYS A 218 -15.53 8.09 4.31
C LYS A 218 -15.76 9.28 5.25
N THR A 219 -15.13 10.42 4.98
CA THR A 219 -15.32 11.63 5.79
C THR A 219 -16.69 12.26 5.59
N ARG A 220 -17.24 12.24 4.37
CA ARG A 220 -18.63 12.70 4.12
C ARG A 220 -19.65 11.81 4.81
N GLY A 221 -19.48 10.49 4.73
CA GLY A 221 -20.35 9.55 5.45
C GLY A 221 -20.32 9.73 6.98
N MET A 222 -19.18 10.15 7.55
CA MET A 222 -19.09 10.49 8.97
C MET A 222 -19.80 11.81 9.32
N MET A 223 -19.77 12.81 8.44
CA MET A 223 -20.50 14.08 8.66
C MET A 223 -22.03 13.89 8.57
N ASP A 224 -22.51 13.02 7.68
CA ASP A 224 -23.94 12.72 7.55
C ASP A 224 -24.50 11.95 8.76
N VAL A 225 -23.69 11.09 9.40
CA VAL A 225 -24.07 10.39 10.66
C VAL A 225 -24.07 11.35 11.86
N GLY A 226 -23.20 12.36 11.87
CA GLY A 226 -23.13 13.36 12.94
C GLY A 226 -24.27 14.39 12.94
N GLN A 227 -24.99 14.56 11.82
CA GLN A 227 -26.16 15.47 11.74
C GLN A 227 -27.49 14.79 12.09
N GLN A 228 -27.53 13.47 12.26
CA GLN A 228 -28.75 12.74 12.62
C GLN A 228 -29.00 12.57 14.13
N THR A 229 -28.15 13.13 15.00
CA THR A 229 -28.29 12.99 16.47
C THR A 229 -28.64 14.27 17.24
N SER A 230 -29.10 15.35 16.59
CA SER A 230 -29.44 16.61 17.29
C SER A 230 -30.79 17.25 16.94
N GLU A 231 -31.74 16.53 16.36
CA GLU A 231 -33.13 17.00 16.26
C GLU A 231 -34.10 15.83 16.45
N GLU A 232 -34.46 15.53 17.70
CA GLU A 232 -35.79 15.02 18.07
C GLU A 232 -35.91 14.96 19.61
N ASN A 233 -36.42 16.05 20.21
CA ASN A 233 -37.38 15.98 21.31
C ASN A 233 -37.98 17.37 21.62
N PRO A 234 -39.20 17.67 21.17
CA PRO A 234 -40.09 18.60 21.87
C PRO A 234 -40.74 17.93 23.10
#